data_AF-K3XWT1-F1
#
_entry.id   AF-K3XWT1-F1
#
_cell.length_a   1.000
_cell.length_b   1.000
_cell.length_c   1.000
_cell.angle_alpha   90.00
_cell.angle_beta   90.00
_cell.angle_gamma   90.00
#
_symmetry.space_group_name_H-M   'P 1'
#
loop_
_entity.id
_entity.type
_entity.pdbx_description
1 polymer ?
#
loop_
_entity_poly.entity_id
_entity_poly.type
_entity_poly.pdbx_seq_one_letter_code
_entity_poly.pdbx_strand_id
1 'polypeptide(L)'
;MPVTVLKPQILKSRGGPNILSTAILPHDTRINEDQGTTPTVQMPPLTDHSPPHYCETAQHRLPPAAGRREKNPSRRRRVPSSPASMGGAAGEAMRAGVAVAAAVFLAFAFSGAAAALPRFAEAPEYRNGEGCPAAAAGVCDPGLVHIAMTLDAHYLRGSMAAVYSLLKHASCPESIFFHFLAAEAGAAGGEGPEPEPELLRRAVAASFPSLRFEIYPFRAEAVAGLISASVRAALEAPLNYARNHLADLLPRCVPRAIYLDSDVLAADDVRRLWETRLPAAAVVAAPEYCHANFSRYFTPAFWSDPDLGARVFAGRRRPPCYFNTGVMVIDLRRWRAGNYRQRIERWMEIQKEKRIYELGSLPPFLLVFAGEVEAVDHRWNQHGLGGDNVHGSCRPLHDGPVSLMHWSGKGKPWDRLDAGRPCPLDHTWRLYDLYIPSDGSGAASPASGPALSASLFSW
;
A
#
# COMPACT_ATOMS: atom_id res chain seq x y z
N MET A 1 -6.23 0.79 61.50
CA MET A 1 -5.40 1.48 62.52
C MET A 1 -4.15 0.63 62.79
N PRO A 2 -3.04 1.20 63.32
CA PRO A 2 -1.72 0.97 62.73
C PRO A 2 -0.70 0.23 63.62
N VAL A 3 0.53 0.03 63.09
CA VAL A 3 1.87 0.37 63.67
C VAL A 3 2.95 -0.37 62.84
N THR A 4 3.69 0.34 61.96
CA THR A 4 5.11 0.78 62.13
C THR A 4 6.14 -0.36 61.99
N VAL A 5 6.83 -0.56 60.85
CA VAL A 5 8.04 0.15 60.31
C VAL A 5 9.31 -0.02 61.15
N LEU A 6 10.40 -0.56 60.56
CA LEU A 6 11.80 -0.23 60.94
C LEU A 6 12.89 -0.62 59.91
N LYS A 7 13.64 0.41 59.48
CA LYS A 7 15.04 0.51 58.98
C LYS A 7 15.60 1.79 59.67
N PRO A 8 16.90 2.18 59.70
CA PRO A 8 18.02 1.86 58.78
C PRO A 8 19.43 1.79 59.48
N GLN A 9 20.48 2.27 58.79
CA GLN A 9 21.88 2.61 59.17
C GLN A 9 22.95 1.51 58.90
N ILE A 10 24.12 1.74 58.27
CA ILE A 10 25.00 2.90 57.93
C ILE A 10 26.09 3.23 58.99
N LEU A 11 27.37 3.16 58.58
CA LEU A 11 28.50 4.08 58.90
C LEU A 11 29.66 3.76 57.90
N LYS A 12 30.24 4.70 57.12
CA LYS A 12 31.35 5.67 57.36
C LYS A 12 32.78 5.06 57.45
N SER A 13 33.87 5.72 57.00
CA SER A 13 34.08 6.91 56.13
C SER A 13 35.57 7.28 55.92
N ARG A 14 35.87 8.11 54.88
CA ARG A 14 37.06 9.01 54.71
C ARG A 14 38.41 8.33 54.38
N GLY A 15 39.36 8.97 53.68
CA GLY A 15 39.37 10.32 53.05
C GLY A 15 40.63 10.59 52.19
N GLY A 16 40.66 11.72 51.45
CA GLY A 16 41.82 12.19 50.65
C GLY A 16 42.82 13.05 51.46
N PRO A 17 43.57 14.04 50.88
CA PRO A 17 43.30 14.76 49.60
C PRO A 17 44.53 15.23 48.73
N ASN A 18 44.25 15.82 47.55
CA ASN A 18 44.98 16.95 46.89
C ASN A 18 46.46 16.74 46.38
N ILE A 19 47.08 17.50 45.44
CA ILE A 19 46.72 18.70 44.61
C ILE A 19 47.67 18.85 43.37
N LEU A 20 47.24 19.50 42.25
CA LEU A 20 47.97 20.23 41.14
C LEU A 20 49.28 19.64 40.50
N SER A 21 49.77 20.02 39.29
CA SER A 21 49.23 20.62 38.04
C SER A 21 50.33 20.70 36.94
N THR A 22 49.93 20.97 35.68
CA THR A 22 50.71 21.61 34.59
C THR A 22 51.62 20.71 33.71
N ALA A 23 51.79 21.11 32.44
CA ALA A 23 52.45 20.39 31.34
C ALA A 23 53.86 20.94 30.99
N ILE A 24 54.56 20.35 30.00
CA ILE A 24 55.35 21.02 28.93
C ILE A 24 56.04 19.98 27.97
N LEU A 25 56.20 20.36 26.69
CA LEU A 25 56.95 19.71 25.58
C LEU A 25 58.30 20.46 25.37
N PRO A 26 59.39 19.93 24.72
CA PRO A 26 59.47 19.86 23.24
C PRO A 26 60.58 18.98 22.56
N HIS A 27 60.66 19.09 21.21
CA HIS A 27 61.87 19.08 20.34
C HIS A 27 62.69 17.78 20.09
N ASP A 28 63.37 17.58 18.95
CA ASP A 28 63.27 18.17 17.58
C ASP A 28 64.08 17.28 16.58
N THR A 29 63.73 17.25 15.28
CA THR A 29 64.71 17.35 14.16
C THR A 29 64.02 17.44 12.78
N ARG A 30 64.50 18.43 12.00
CA ARG A 30 64.24 18.77 10.57
C ARG A 30 64.70 17.63 9.61
N ILE A 31 64.47 17.62 8.29
CA ILE A 31 64.37 18.68 7.25
C ILE A 31 63.74 18.06 5.95
N ASN A 32 63.32 18.69 4.83
CA ASN A 32 63.48 20.05 4.27
C ASN A 32 62.20 20.61 3.58
N GLU A 33 62.17 20.71 2.22
CA GLU A 33 61.26 21.53 1.39
C GLU A 33 60.87 20.81 0.06
N ASP A 34 59.71 21.16 -0.52
CA ASP A 34 59.63 21.92 -1.78
C ASP A 34 58.27 22.67 -1.88
N GLN A 35 58.10 23.60 -2.82
CA GLN A 35 57.03 24.62 -2.84
C GLN A 35 55.92 24.39 -3.89
N GLY A 36 54.71 24.89 -3.62
CA GLY A 36 53.58 24.90 -4.54
C GLY A 36 52.56 26.01 -4.24
N THR A 37 52.43 26.98 -5.15
CA THR A 37 51.70 28.25 -4.96
C THR A 37 50.18 28.14 -4.85
N THR A 38 49.57 29.05 -4.08
CA THR A 38 48.11 29.28 -3.97
C THR A 38 47.52 29.95 -5.22
N PRO A 39 46.17 29.94 -5.39
CA PRO A 39 45.41 31.07 -4.86
C PRO A 39 44.09 30.69 -4.14
N THR A 40 43.76 31.44 -3.10
CA THR A 40 42.48 31.34 -2.37
C THR A 40 41.36 32.03 -3.13
N VAL A 41 40.20 31.40 -3.27
CA VAL A 41 38.95 32.05 -3.76
C VAL A 41 38.03 32.31 -2.57
N GLN A 42 37.52 33.55 -2.46
CA GLN A 42 36.57 33.94 -1.42
C GLN A 42 35.18 33.37 -1.72
N MET A 43 34.49 32.83 -0.71
CA MET A 43 33.07 32.48 -0.86
C MET A 43 32.19 33.73 -0.81
N PRO A 44 31.13 33.83 -1.65
CA PRO A 44 30.04 34.77 -1.41
C PRO A 44 29.23 34.34 -0.16
N PRO A 45 28.47 35.25 0.47
CA PRO A 45 27.63 34.89 1.61
C PRO A 45 26.51 33.91 1.19
N LEU A 46 26.20 32.97 2.07
CA LEU A 46 25.09 32.03 1.90
C LEU A 46 23.75 32.79 1.89
N THR A 47 23.14 32.90 0.71
CA THR A 47 21.71 33.20 0.57
C THR A 47 20.88 32.02 1.07
N ASP A 48 19.76 32.31 1.73
CA ASP A 48 18.83 31.30 2.27
C ASP A 48 18.19 30.48 1.14
N HIS A 49 18.80 29.34 0.84
CA HIS A 49 18.27 28.32 -0.05
C HIS A 49 17.47 27.30 0.75
N SER A 50 16.25 27.68 1.12
CA SER A 50 15.21 26.72 1.49
C SER A 50 15.10 25.61 0.42
N PRO A 51 15.07 24.32 0.79
CA PRO A 51 15.01 23.22 -0.17
C PRO A 51 13.69 23.26 -0.97
N PRO A 52 13.66 22.79 -2.24
CA PRO A 52 12.45 22.86 -3.05
C PRO A 52 11.31 22.03 -2.46
N HIS A 53 10.07 22.56 -2.50
CA HIS A 53 8.86 21.88 -2.01
C HIS A 53 8.44 20.68 -2.89
N TYR A 54 9.21 19.59 -2.87
CA TYR A 54 9.05 18.43 -3.75
C TYR A 54 7.76 17.60 -3.54
N CYS A 55 6.93 17.91 -2.55
CA CYS A 55 5.63 17.26 -2.33
C CYS A 55 4.41 18.14 -2.72
N GLU A 56 4.61 19.41 -3.13
CA GLU A 56 3.56 20.43 -2.98
C GLU A 56 3.08 21.12 -4.27
N THR A 57 2.85 20.35 -5.34
CA THR A 57 1.89 20.77 -6.37
C THR A 57 0.76 19.77 -6.59
N ALA A 58 -0.43 20.37 -6.80
CA ALA A 58 -1.74 19.83 -7.12
C ALA A 58 -1.73 18.65 -8.14
N GLN A 59 -2.77 17.82 -8.26
CA GLN A 59 -4.15 18.24 -8.48
C GLN A 59 -5.23 17.30 -7.92
N HIS A 60 -6.06 17.85 -7.03
CA HIS A 60 -7.48 17.95 -7.31
C HIS A 60 -7.83 19.45 -7.35
N ARG A 61 -8.38 19.95 -8.46
CA ARG A 61 -9.14 21.21 -8.49
C ARG A 61 -10.58 20.84 -8.80
N LEU A 62 -11.52 21.26 -7.95
CA LEU A 62 -12.93 21.26 -8.31
C LEU A 62 -13.16 22.32 -9.42
N PRO A 63 -14.02 22.05 -10.42
CA PRO A 63 -14.45 23.08 -11.35
C PRO A 63 -15.23 24.18 -10.61
N PRO A 64 -15.18 25.45 -11.07
CA PRO A 64 -15.94 26.52 -10.44
C PRO A 64 -17.44 26.25 -10.54
N ALA A 65 -18.18 26.54 -9.46
CA ALA A 65 -19.61 26.26 -9.40
C ALA A 65 -20.39 27.07 -10.46
N ALA A 66 -21.20 26.37 -11.26
CA ALA A 66 -22.15 27.02 -12.16
C ALA A 66 -23.14 27.88 -11.35
N GLY A 67 -23.16 29.18 -11.62
CA GLY A 67 -23.90 30.14 -10.80
C GLY A 67 -25.41 29.86 -10.75
N ARG A 68 -25.95 29.67 -9.54
CA ARG A 68 -27.40 29.65 -9.32
C ARG A 68 -27.97 31.02 -9.70
N ARG A 69 -28.78 31.08 -10.77
CA ARG A 69 -29.63 32.24 -11.03
C ARG A 69 -30.73 32.32 -9.99
N GLU A 70 -30.60 33.27 -9.07
CA GLU A 70 -31.71 33.69 -8.21
C GLU A 70 -32.85 34.25 -9.07
N LYS A 71 -34.11 33.93 -8.70
CA LYS A 71 -35.32 34.54 -9.27
C LYS A 71 -36.02 35.34 -8.19
N ASN A 72 -35.76 36.65 -8.13
CA ASN A 72 -36.49 37.58 -7.28
C ASN A 72 -37.85 37.93 -7.96
N PRO A 73 -39.02 37.93 -7.27
CA PRO A 73 -40.32 38.00 -7.93
C PRO A 73 -40.92 39.42 -7.94
N SER A 74 -41.70 39.78 -8.98
CA SER A 74 -42.69 40.87 -8.86
C SER A 74 -43.89 40.82 -9.84
N ARG A 75 -45.08 40.99 -9.24
CA ARG A 75 -46.33 41.65 -9.73
C ARG A 75 -47.03 41.23 -11.06
N ARG A 76 -48.19 40.56 -10.86
CA ARG A 76 -49.59 40.91 -11.33
C ARG A 76 -49.79 41.29 -12.83
N ARG A 77 -50.78 40.72 -13.55
CA ARG A 77 -52.25 40.90 -13.33
C ARG A 77 -53.16 39.86 -14.05
N ARG A 78 -54.27 39.50 -13.39
CA ARG A 78 -55.66 39.20 -13.84
C ARG A 78 -55.98 38.32 -15.10
N VAL A 79 -56.59 37.16 -14.80
CA VAL A 79 -57.79 36.47 -15.39
C VAL A 79 -58.74 37.40 -16.19
N PRO A 80 -59.38 36.99 -17.33
CA PRO A 80 -60.09 35.72 -17.61
C PRO A 80 -59.59 34.94 -18.88
N SER A 81 -60.20 33.89 -19.46
CA SER A 81 -61.57 33.30 -19.43
C SER A 81 -61.63 31.75 -19.63
N SER A 82 -62.82 31.18 -19.81
CA SER A 82 -63.15 29.82 -20.31
C SER A 82 -64.47 29.87 -21.11
N PRO A 83 -65.01 28.79 -21.73
CA PRO A 83 -64.41 27.63 -22.42
C PRO A 83 -64.96 27.43 -23.87
N ALA A 84 -64.46 26.43 -24.63
CA ALA A 84 -65.20 25.81 -25.75
C ALA A 84 -64.69 24.39 -26.05
N SER A 85 -65.50 23.55 -26.71
CA SER A 85 -65.16 22.17 -27.11
C SER A 85 -65.62 21.86 -28.54
N MET A 86 -64.89 21.00 -29.26
CA MET A 86 -65.27 20.18 -30.44
C MET A 86 -64.06 19.28 -30.84
N GLY A 87 -64.20 18.14 -31.51
CA GLY A 87 -65.42 17.41 -31.88
C GLY A 87 -65.25 16.43 -33.07
N GLY A 88 -64.81 15.18 -32.82
CA GLY A 88 -64.82 14.07 -33.81
C GLY A 88 -63.67 14.06 -34.85
N ALA A 89 -63.53 13.04 -35.72
CA ALA A 89 -64.04 11.66 -35.72
C ALA A 89 -63.35 10.79 -36.82
N ALA A 90 -63.39 9.46 -36.68
CA ALA A 90 -62.98 8.40 -37.65
C ALA A 90 -61.48 8.31 -38.06
N GLY A 91 -60.93 7.13 -38.41
CA GLY A 91 -61.53 5.78 -38.40
C GLY A 91 -60.52 4.61 -38.58
N GLU A 92 -60.86 3.48 -37.95
CA GLU A 92 -60.69 2.06 -38.31
C GLU A 92 -59.62 1.63 -39.35
N ALA A 93 -58.61 0.83 -38.97
CA ALA A 93 -58.54 -0.66 -39.10
C ALA A 93 -57.75 -1.12 -40.38
N MET A 94 -57.25 -2.35 -40.56
CA MET A 94 -57.42 -3.64 -39.87
C MET A 94 -56.10 -4.48 -39.87
N ARG A 95 -56.04 -5.52 -39.04
CA ARG A 95 -54.89 -6.40 -38.69
C ARG A 95 -54.29 -7.25 -39.84
N ALA A 96 -53.00 -7.54 -39.75
CA ALA A 96 -52.36 -8.81 -40.15
C ALA A 96 -51.03 -9.02 -39.39
N GLY A 97 -50.57 -10.27 -39.18
CA GLY A 97 -49.14 -10.55 -38.85
C GLY A 97 -48.75 -11.27 -37.54
N VAL A 98 -49.66 -11.92 -36.80
CA VAL A 98 -49.26 -12.76 -35.63
C VAL A 98 -48.75 -14.12 -36.09
N ALA A 99 -47.44 -14.28 -36.32
CA ALA A 99 -46.84 -15.60 -36.63
C ALA A 99 -45.32 -15.79 -36.37
N VAL A 100 -44.52 -14.75 -36.06
CA VAL A 100 -43.04 -14.89 -35.91
C VAL A 100 -42.52 -14.21 -34.64
N ALA A 101 -42.78 -14.81 -33.47
CA ALA A 101 -42.30 -14.30 -32.17
C ALA A 101 -41.91 -15.42 -31.17
N ALA A 102 -41.72 -16.66 -31.63
CA ALA A 102 -41.59 -17.85 -30.78
C ALA A 102 -40.31 -18.69 -31.03
N ALA A 103 -39.38 -18.23 -31.88
CA ALA A 103 -38.24 -19.05 -32.34
C ALA A 103 -36.88 -18.33 -32.35
N VAL A 104 -36.75 -17.14 -31.73
CA VAL A 104 -35.45 -16.44 -31.56
C VAL A 104 -35.20 -16.02 -30.10
N PHE A 105 -35.85 -16.67 -29.14
CA PHE A 105 -35.19 -16.96 -27.87
C PHE A 105 -34.25 -18.16 -28.07
N LEU A 106 -33.26 -17.96 -28.96
CA LEU A 106 -32.10 -18.83 -28.98
C LEU A 106 -31.42 -18.65 -27.62
N ALA A 107 -31.16 -19.75 -26.92
CA ALA A 107 -30.56 -19.65 -25.60
C ALA A 107 -29.14 -19.10 -25.71
N PHE A 108 -28.98 -17.80 -25.46
CA PHE A 108 -27.77 -17.26 -24.85
C PHE A 108 -27.68 -17.80 -23.42
N ALA A 109 -27.48 -19.11 -23.32
CA ALA A 109 -26.67 -19.66 -22.25
C ALA A 109 -25.33 -18.93 -22.36
N PHE A 110 -25.11 -17.97 -21.47
CA PHE A 110 -23.79 -17.46 -21.21
C PHE A 110 -22.97 -18.66 -20.73
N SER A 111 -22.26 -19.29 -21.67
CA SER A 111 -21.16 -20.18 -21.37
C SER A 111 -20.10 -19.29 -20.72
N GLY A 112 -20.24 -19.12 -19.42
CA GLY A 112 -19.32 -18.40 -18.55
C GLY A 112 -18.03 -19.20 -18.43
N ALA A 113 -17.31 -19.31 -19.54
CA ALA A 113 -15.92 -19.72 -19.54
C ALA A 113 -15.18 -18.70 -18.66
N ALA A 114 -14.92 -19.10 -17.41
CA ALA A 114 -14.09 -18.33 -16.50
C ALA A 114 -12.78 -18.02 -17.22
N ALA A 115 -12.44 -16.73 -17.30
CA ALA A 115 -11.30 -16.29 -18.08
C ALA A 115 -10.05 -17.04 -17.58
N ALA A 116 -9.39 -17.78 -18.47
CA ALA A 116 -8.23 -18.58 -18.10
C ALA A 116 -7.16 -17.64 -17.52
N LEU A 117 -6.62 -18.00 -16.34
CA LEU A 117 -5.59 -17.18 -15.70
C LEU A 117 -4.38 -17.00 -16.63
N PRO A 118 -3.70 -15.83 -16.56
CA PRO A 118 -2.47 -15.62 -17.30
C PRO A 118 -1.45 -16.73 -16.97
N ARG A 119 -0.70 -17.15 -18.00
CA ARG A 119 0.36 -18.16 -17.85
C ARG A 119 1.64 -17.49 -17.39
N PHE A 120 2.39 -18.22 -16.57
CA PHE A 120 3.67 -17.78 -16.03
C PHE A 120 4.72 -18.87 -16.21
N ALA A 121 5.99 -18.46 -16.26
CA ALA A 121 7.13 -19.36 -16.20
C ALA A 121 7.36 -19.86 -14.77
N GLU A 122 8.08 -20.97 -14.66
CA GLU A 122 8.70 -21.40 -13.42
C GLU A 122 9.86 -20.44 -13.09
N ALA A 123 9.90 -19.95 -11.84
CA ALA A 123 10.99 -19.11 -11.36
C ALA A 123 12.24 -19.97 -11.08
N PRO A 124 13.45 -19.39 -11.14
CA PRO A 124 14.64 -20.05 -10.60
C PRO A 124 14.44 -20.46 -9.15
N GLU A 125 14.95 -21.62 -8.75
CA GLU A 125 14.86 -22.07 -7.36
C GLU A 125 15.87 -21.32 -6.47
N TYR A 126 15.40 -20.86 -5.31
CA TYR A 126 16.21 -20.13 -4.33
C TYR A 126 16.32 -20.94 -3.03
N ARG A 127 17.55 -21.15 -2.56
CA ARG A 127 17.89 -21.90 -1.35
C ARG A 127 18.43 -20.98 -0.26
N ASN A 128 18.31 -21.41 0.99
CA ASN A 128 18.92 -20.76 2.15
C ASN A 128 20.44 -20.65 2.00
N GLY A 129 20.98 -19.46 2.30
CA GLY A 129 22.41 -19.25 2.50
C GLY A 129 22.91 -19.73 3.87
N GLU A 130 24.17 -19.44 4.16
CA GLU A 130 24.79 -19.78 5.45
C GLU A 130 24.11 -19.06 6.63
N GLY A 131 24.00 -19.75 7.78
CA GLY A 131 23.44 -19.18 9.01
C GLY A 131 21.90 -19.10 9.07
N CYS A 132 21.19 -19.49 8.01
CA CYS A 132 19.73 -19.55 8.02
C CYS A 132 19.19 -20.58 9.04
N PRO A 133 18.02 -20.32 9.66
CA PRO A 133 17.43 -21.26 10.60
C PRO A 133 16.97 -22.54 9.89
N ALA A 134 17.17 -23.68 10.54
CA ALA A 134 16.62 -24.96 10.07
C ALA A 134 15.09 -24.88 10.06
N ALA A 135 14.49 -25.04 8.88
CA ALA A 135 13.05 -24.96 8.68
C ALA A 135 12.31 -26.06 9.46
N ALA A 136 11.46 -25.68 10.42
CA ALA A 136 10.51 -26.60 11.02
C ALA A 136 9.25 -26.74 10.15
N ALA A 137 8.56 -27.87 10.26
CA ALA A 137 7.40 -28.17 9.43
C ALA A 137 6.19 -27.26 9.76
N GLY A 138 5.49 -26.81 8.72
CA GLY A 138 4.24 -26.07 8.83
C GLY A 138 4.39 -24.54 8.92
N VAL A 139 3.29 -23.89 9.36
CA VAL A 139 3.08 -22.42 9.37
C VAL A 139 3.24 -21.79 10.77
N CYS A 140 3.53 -22.59 11.79
CA CYS A 140 3.70 -22.12 13.17
C CYS A 140 5.18 -22.08 13.62
N ASP A 141 6.12 -22.27 12.69
CA ASP A 141 7.56 -22.25 12.94
C ASP A 141 8.02 -20.82 13.30
N PRO A 142 8.61 -20.57 14.49
CA PRO A 142 9.04 -19.25 14.91
C PRO A 142 10.27 -18.70 14.15
N GLY A 143 10.95 -19.52 13.34
CA GLY A 143 12.03 -19.08 12.45
C GLY A 143 11.55 -18.37 11.17
N LEU A 144 10.24 -18.40 10.90
CA LEU A 144 9.64 -17.88 9.68
C LEU A 144 9.58 -16.34 9.61
N VAL A 145 9.78 -15.82 8.40
CA VAL A 145 9.37 -14.49 7.98
C VAL A 145 8.00 -14.60 7.31
N HIS A 146 6.96 -14.14 8.00
CA HIS A 146 5.59 -14.20 7.49
C HIS A 146 5.29 -12.97 6.60
N ILE A 147 5.03 -13.20 5.32
CA ILE A 147 4.56 -12.21 4.36
C ILE A 147 3.06 -12.41 4.13
N ALA A 148 2.29 -11.33 4.06
CA ALA A 148 0.87 -11.37 3.72
C ALA A 148 0.56 -10.39 2.59
N MET A 149 -0.26 -10.82 1.63
CA MET A 149 -0.63 -10.01 0.46
C MET A 149 -1.98 -10.47 -0.10
N THR A 150 -2.64 -9.63 -0.88
CA THR A 150 -3.87 -9.99 -1.62
C THR A 150 -3.55 -10.73 -2.92
N LEU A 151 -4.47 -11.58 -3.36
CA LEU A 151 -4.33 -12.36 -4.59
C LEU A 151 -5.67 -12.46 -5.34
N ASP A 152 -5.71 -11.90 -6.54
CA ASP A 152 -6.85 -11.88 -7.46
C ASP A 152 -6.32 -12.03 -8.91
N ALA A 153 -7.23 -12.21 -9.88
CA ALA A 153 -6.82 -12.42 -11.29
C ALA A 153 -6.16 -11.19 -11.94
N HIS A 154 -6.55 -9.97 -11.55
CA HIS A 154 -6.11 -8.73 -12.17
C HIS A 154 -4.69 -8.34 -11.72
N TYR A 155 -4.38 -8.54 -10.45
CA TYR A 155 -3.06 -8.28 -9.86
C TYR A 155 -2.12 -9.48 -9.85
N LEU A 156 -2.56 -10.67 -10.29
CA LEU A 156 -1.76 -11.91 -10.24
C LEU A 156 -0.34 -11.74 -10.82
N ARG A 157 -0.19 -11.03 -11.95
CA ARG A 157 1.11 -10.76 -12.59
C ARG A 157 2.02 -9.86 -11.73
N GLY A 158 1.45 -8.90 -11.02
CA GLY A 158 2.14 -8.13 -9.99
C GLY A 158 2.58 -9.01 -8.82
N SER A 159 1.66 -9.82 -8.28
CA SER A 159 1.94 -10.73 -7.17
C SER A 159 3.04 -11.75 -7.49
N MET A 160 3.09 -12.32 -8.71
CA MET A 160 4.19 -13.20 -9.12
C MET A 160 5.54 -12.46 -9.12
N ALA A 161 5.61 -11.25 -9.67
CA ALA A 161 6.85 -10.46 -9.67
C ALA A 161 7.28 -10.04 -8.25
N ALA A 162 6.33 -9.71 -7.38
CA ALA A 162 6.57 -9.42 -5.97
C ALA A 162 7.17 -10.64 -5.25
N VAL A 163 6.54 -11.82 -5.35
CA VAL A 163 7.02 -13.09 -4.79
C VAL A 163 8.43 -13.43 -5.31
N TYR A 164 8.64 -13.37 -6.63
CA TYR A 164 9.94 -13.64 -7.23
C TYR A 164 11.03 -12.67 -6.71
N SER A 165 10.74 -11.38 -6.62
CA SER A 165 11.68 -10.40 -6.08
C SER A 165 12.05 -10.67 -4.61
N LEU A 166 11.07 -11.07 -3.78
CA LEU A 166 11.29 -11.38 -2.38
C LEU A 166 12.16 -12.64 -2.20
N LEU A 167 11.93 -13.70 -2.98
CA LEU A 167 12.75 -14.91 -2.96
C LEU A 167 14.19 -14.64 -3.44
N LYS A 168 14.34 -13.84 -4.50
CA LYS A 168 15.62 -13.56 -5.17
C LYS A 168 16.57 -12.66 -4.37
N HIS A 169 16.06 -11.87 -3.43
CA HIS A 169 16.86 -10.96 -2.59
C HIS A 169 16.95 -11.39 -1.12
N ALA A 170 16.29 -12.48 -0.72
CA ALA A 170 16.38 -13.00 0.64
C ALA A 170 17.65 -13.84 0.85
N SER A 171 18.31 -13.69 2.00
CA SER A 171 19.38 -14.60 2.41
C SER A 171 18.83 -15.99 2.78
N CYS A 172 17.57 -16.04 3.24
CA CYS A 172 16.89 -17.25 3.71
C CYS A 172 15.49 -17.42 3.08
N PRO A 173 15.38 -17.65 1.75
CA PRO A 173 14.11 -17.76 1.02
C PRO A 173 13.21 -18.89 1.54
N GLU A 174 13.78 -20.01 1.98
CA GLU A 174 13.01 -21.18 2.48
C GLU A 174 12.49 -20.96 3.92
N SER A 175 12.90 -19.86 4.56
CA SER A 175 12.33 -19.32 5.80
C SER A 175 11.19 -18.32 5.56
N ILE A 176 10.81 -18.01 4.32
CA ILE A 176 9.68 -17.11 4.04
C ILE A 176 8.39 -17.94 3.92
N PHE A 177 7.31 -17.47 4.55
CA PHE A 177 5.98 -18.06 4.39
C PHE A 177 4.99 -17.01 3.89
N PHE A 178 4.30 -17.29 2.79
CA PHE A 178 3.32 -16.38 2.17
C PHE A 178 1.88 -16.70 2.58
N HIS A 179 1.15 -15.69 3.03
CA HIS A 179 -0.27 -15.74 3.33
C HIS A 179 -1.04 -14.92 2.29
N PHE A 180 -1.61 -15.59 1.30
CA PHE A 180 -2.41 -14.93 0.28
C PHE A 180 -3.85 -14.79 0.74
N LEU A 181 -4.42 -13.59 0.64
CA LEU A 181 -5.84 -13.35 0.85
C LEU A 181 -6.53 -13.26 -0.52
N ALA A 182 -7.40 -14.21 -0.83
CA ALA A 182 -8.13 -14.28 -2.11
C ALA A 182 -9.65 -14.25 -1.88
N ALA A 183 -10.42 -13.71 -2.81
CA ALA A 183 -11.89 -13.71 -2.69
C ALA A 183 -12.46 -15.15 -2.67
N GLU A 184 -13.51 -15.38 -1.89
CA GLU A 184 -14.26 -16.65 -1.96
C GLU A 184 -15.06 -16.72 -3.28
N ALA A 185 -15.07 -17.90 -3.91
CA ALA A 185 -15.61 -18.06 -5.26
C ALA A 185 -17.10 -17.67 -5.34
N GLY A 186 -17.45 -16.86 -6.35
CA GLY A 186 -18.82 -16.34 -6.52
C GLY A 186 -19.14 -15.06 -5.73
N ALA A 187 -18.20 -14.51 -4.96
CA ALA A 187 -18.38 -13.23 -4.28
C ALA A 187 -18.61 -12.07 -5.27
N ALA A 188 -19.83 -11.51 -5.27
CA ALA A 188 -20.20 -10.40 -6.16
C ALA A 188 -19.64 -9.07 -5.65
N GLY A 189 -18.55 -8.58 -6.25
CA GLY A 189 -17.96 -7.27 -5.88
C GLY A 189 -16.75 -6.78 -6.69
N GLY A 190 -16.32 -7.48 -7.74
CA GLY A 190 -15.22 -7.09 -8.63
C GLY A 190 -15.66 -6.83 -10.07
N GLU A 191 -14.76 -6.35 -10.93
CA GLU A 191 -14.99 -6.14 -12.37
C GLU A 191 -14.90 -7.47 -13.17
N GLY A 192 -15.67 -8.48 -12.76
CA GLY A 192 -15.72 -9.79 -13.41
C GLY A 192 -15.98 -10.95 -12.43
N PRO A 193 -16.09 -12.19 -12.93
CA PRO A 193 -16.08 -13.37 -12.09
C PRO A 193 -14.66 -13.63 -11.55
N GLU A 194 -14.49 -13.50 -10.23
CA GLU A 194 -13.23 -13.87 -9.57
C GLU A 194 -12.91 -15.38 -9.79
N PRO A 195 -11.64 -15.74 -9.97
CA PRO A 195 -11.24 -17.14 -10.14
C PRO A 195 -11.43 -17.90 -8.83
N GLU A 196 -11.69 -19.21 -8.92
CA GLU A 196 -11.63 -20.06 -7.74
C GLU A 196 -10.23 -19.98 -7.07
N PRO A 197 -10.13 -19.92 -5.73
CA PRO A 197 -8.83 -19.92 -5.04
C PRO A 197 -7.91 -21.09 -5.42
N GLU A 198 -8.46 -22.21 -5.91
CA GLU A 198 -7.67 -23.35 -6.39
C GLU A 198 -7.06 -23.13 -7.79
N LEU A 199 -7.63 -22.26 -8.63
CA LEU A 199 -6.95 -21.79 -9.85
C LEU A 199 -5.74 -20.91 -9.49
N LEU A 200 -5.92 -20.00 -8.52
CA LEU A 200 -4.82 -19.16 -7.99
C LEU A 200 -3.73 -20.02 -7.32
N ARG A 201 -4.09 -21.01 -6.49
CA ARG A 201 -3.15 -21.96 -5.87
C ARG A 201 -2.32 -22.69 -6.92
N ARG A 202 -2.95 -23.21 -7.98
CA ARG A 202 -2.24 -23.90 -9.08
C ARG A 202 -1.32 -22.97 -9.86
N ALA A 203 -1.72 -21.73 -10.12
CA ALA A 203 -0.86 -20.75 -10.79
C ALA A 203 0.39 -20.42 -9.96
N VAL A 204 0.24 -20.17 -8.65
CA VAL A 204 1.37 -19.88 -7.75
C VAL A 204 2.29 -21.10 -7.59
N ALA A 205 1.73 -22.29 -7.37
CA ALA A 205 2.51 -23.52 -7.21
C ALA A 205 3.26 -23.92 -8.50
N ALA A 206 2.71 -23.62 -9.68
CA ALA A 206 3.37 -23.89 -10.96
C ALA A 206 4.55 -22.92 -11.24
N SER A 207 4.46 -21.66 -10.78
CA SER A 207 5.58 -20.71 -10.88
C SER A 207 6.64 -20.88 -9.80
N PHE A 208 6.26 -21.38 -8.62
CA PHE A 208 7.17 -21.50 -7.47
C PHE A 208 6.98 -22.85 -6.74
N PRO A 209 7.48 -23.98 -7.28
CA PRO A 209 7.22 -25.31 -6.73
C PRO A 209 7.67 -25.51 -5.26
N SER A 210 8.75 -24.83 -4.85
CA SER A 210 9.30 -24.88 -3.49
C SER A 210 8.76 -23.77 -2.56
N LEU A 211 7.71 -23.04 -2.96
CA LEU A 211 7.15 -21.95 -2.15
C LEU A 211 6.33 -22.46 -0.95
N ARG A 212 6.65 -21.96 0.24
CA ARG A 212 5.83 -22.16 1.44
C ARG A 212 4.71 -21.12 1.47
N PHE A 213 3.48 -21.50 1.17
CA PHE A 213 2.34 -20.59 1.19
C PHE A 213 1.04 -21.24 1.62
N GLU A 214 0.05 -20.41 1.94
CA GLU A 214 -1.35 -20.78 2.08
C GLU A 214 -2.27 -19.69 1.53
N ILE A 215 -3.44 -20.07 0.98
CA ILE A 215 -4.46 -19.14 0.49
C ILE A 215 -5.67 -19.17 1.43
N TYR A 216 -5.97 -18.01 2.01
CA TYR A 216 -7.08 -17.78 2.93
C TYR A 216 -8.24 -17.15 2.18
N PRO A 217 -9.42 -17.82 2.10
CA PRO A 217 -10.59 -17.26 1.44
C PRO A 217 -11.14 -16.08 2.25
N PHE A 218 -11.43 -14.99 1.55
CA PHE A 218 -11.99 -13.76 2.09
C PHE A 218 -13.42 -13.53 1.58
N ARG A 219 -14.35 -13.39 2.54
CA ARG A 219 -15.77 -13.16 2.29
C ARG A 219 -16.03 -11.68 2.05
N ALA A 220 -16.48 -11.32 0.85
CA ALA A 220 -16.85 -9.96 0.49
C ALA A 220 -17.94 -9.39 1.43
N GLU A 221 -18.83 -10.26 1.91
CA GLU A 221 -19.94 -9.96 2.81
C GLU A 221 -19.45 -9.34 4.14
N ALA A 222 -18.22 -9.67 4.57
CA ALA A 222 -17.62 -9.11 5.78
C ALA A 222 -17.37 -7.60 5.69
N VAL A 223 -17.29 -7.04 4.48
CA VAL A 223 -17.01 -5.61 4.22
C VAL A 223 -18.02 -4.92 3.30
N ALA A 224 -18.82 -5.66 2.52
CA ALA A 224 -19.83 -5.09 1.63
C ALA A 224 -20.84 -4.19 2.37
N GLY A 225 -21.18 -4.54 3.61
CA GLY A 225 -22.02 -3.70 4.48
C GLY A 225 -21.35 -2.42 5.00
N LEU A 226 -20.02 -2.30 4.89
CA LEU A 226 -19.20 -1.23 5.48
C LEU A 226 -18.55 -0.31 4.42
N ILE A 227 -18.34 -0.80 3.20
CA ILE A 227 -17.75 -0.03 2.10
C ILE A 227 -18.69 1.12 1.71
N SER A 228 -18.08 2.24 1.31
CA SER A 228 -18.74 3.46 0.87
C SER A 228 -18.25 3.84 -0.52
N ALA A 229 -19.16 4.29 -1.38
CA ALA A 229 -18.83 4.81 -2.71
C ALA A 229 -17.68 5.83 -2.64
N SER A 230 -16.64 5.60 -3.45
CA SER A 230 -15.38 6.34 -3.49
C SER A 230 -15.27 7.16 -4.78
N VAL A 231 -14.24 8.00 -4.89
CA VAL A 231 -13.90 8.72 -6.14
C VAL A 231 -13.37 7.76 -7.23
N ARG A 232 -13.13 6.48 -6.91
CA ARG A 232 -12.76 5.41 -7.86
C ARG A 232 -13.43 4.09 -7.47
N ALA A 233 -14.24 3.51 -8.36
CA ALA A 233 -14.90 2.22 -8.12
C ALA A 233 -13.93 1.07 -7.79
N ALA A 234 -12.73 1.05 -8.41
CA ALA A 234 -11.68 0.08 -8.09
C ALA A 234 -11.16 0.12 -6.62
N LEU A 235 -11.45 1.19 -5.87
CA LEU A 235 -11.17 1.28 -4.42
C LEU A 235 -12.28 0.66 -3.55
N GLU A 236 -13.41 0.28 -4.16
CA GLU A 236 -14.58 -0.32 -3.50
C GLU A 236 -14.57 -1.85 -3.60
N ALA A 237 -13.69 -2.43 -4.42
CA ALA A 237 -13.52 -3.88 -4.51
C ALA A 237 -13.17 -4.46 -3.11
N PRO A 238 -13.92 -5.46 -2.60
CA PRO A 238 -13.81 -5.93 -1.22
C PRO A 238 -12.40 -6.32 -0.76
N LEU A 239 -11.59 -6.88 -1.68
CA LEU A 239 -10.24 -7.38 -1.36
C LEU A 239 -9.29 -6.26 -0.88
N ASN A 240 -9.50 -5.00 -1.28
CA ASN A 240 -8.80 -3.82 -0.75
C ASN A 240 -8.91 -3.66 0.77
N TYR A 241 -9.92 -4.28 1.39
CA TYR A 241 -10.22 -4.22 2.82
C TYR A 241 -9.88 -5.52 3.55
N ALA A 242 -9.49 -6.59 2.85
CA ALA A 242 -9.17 -7.88 3.45
C ALA A 242 -8.05 -7.79 4.52
N ARG A 243 -7.10 -6.87 4.34
CA ARG A 243 -6.04 -6.56 5.32
C ARG A 243 -6.56 -6.12 6.70
N ASN A 244 -7.80 -5.61 6.81
CA ASN A 244 -8.43 -5.33 8.10
C ASN A 244 -8.61 -6.62 8.93
N HIS A 245 -8.93 -7.72 8.23
CA HIS A 245 -9.27 -9.04 8.79
C HIS A 245 -8.04 -9.96 8.90
N LEU A 246 -6.85 -9.49 8.49
CA LEU A 246 -5.62 -10.29 8.41
C LEU A 246 -5.34 -11.10 9.68
N ALA A 247 -5.47 -10.49 10.86
CA ALA A 247 -5.19 -11.17 12.11
C ALA A 247 -6.25 -12.23 12.50
N ASP A 248 -7.47 -12.15 11.97
CA ASP A 248 -8.53 -13.15 12.20
C ASP A 248 -8.47 -14.30 11.18
N LEU A 249 -8.01 -14.02 9.96
CA LEU A 249 -7.80 -15.01 8.89
C LEU A 249 -6.54 -15.86 9.14
N LEU A 250 -5.44 -15.25 9.59
CA LEU A 250 -4.18 -15.97 9.83
C LEU A 250 -4.23 -16.79 11.13
N PRO A 251 -3.57 -17.97 11.19
CA PRO A 251 -3.59 -18.84 12.36
C PRO A 251 -3.12 -18.13 13.64
N ARG A 252 -3.70 -18.49 14.79
CA ARG A 252 -3.39 -17.86 16.09
C ARG A 252 -1.93 -18.04 16.54
N CYS A 253 -1.22 -19.04 16.01
CA CYS A 253 0.21 -19.22 16.26
C CYS A 253 1.05 -18.11 15.62
N VAL A 254 0.66 -17.63 14.42
CA VAL A 254 1.36 -16.57 13.66
C VAL A 254 1.28 -15.26 14.46
N PRO A 255 2.43 -14.73 14.93
CA PRO A 255 2.45 -13.62 15.88
C PRO A 255 2.53 -12.25 15.22
N ARG A 256 3.07 -12.21 13.99
CA ARG A 256 3.47 -11.04 13.24
C ARG A 256 3.34 -11.38 11.74
N ALA A 257 3.05 -10.39 10.91
CA ALA A 257 3.21 -10.48 9.46
C ALA A 257 3.78 -9.15 8.92
N ILE A 258 4.50 -9.20 7.80
CA ILE A 258 4.67 -8.04 6.92
C ILE A 258 3.54 -8.10 5.91
N TYR A 259 2.64 -7.11 5.93
CA TYR A 259 1.67 -6.92 4.87
C TYR A 259 2.31 -6.14 3.72
N LEU A 260 2.12 -6.63 2.49
CA LEU A 260 2.55 -6.03 1.22
C LEU A 260 1.37 -5.96 0.26
N ASP A 261 1.19 -4.82 -0.44
CA ASP A 261 0.30 -4.75 -1.62
C ASP A 261 0.95 -5.48 -2.82
N SER A 262 0.16 -5.86 -3.82
CA SER A 262 0.54 -6.75 -4.94
C SER A 262 1.36 -6.09 -6.06
N ASP A 263 1.66 -4.81 -5.95
CA ASP A 263 2.42 -4.01 -6.93
C ASP A 263 3.74 -3.46 -6.36
N VAL A 264 4.34 -4.22 -5.43
CA VAL A 264 5.68 -4.00 -4.88
C VAL A 264 6.77 -4.81 -5.60
N LEU A 265 8.01 -4.38 -5.45
CA LEU A 265 9.21 -5.09 -5.89
C LEU A 265 10.33 -4.93 -4.86
N ALA A 266 10.82 -6.02 -4.30
CA ALA A 266 11.95 -6.02 -3.38
C ALA A 266 13.30 -5.87 -4.11
N ALA A 267 14.26 -5.26 -3.44
CA ALA A 267 15.64 -5.05 -3.90
C ALA A 267 16.69 -5.28 -2.78
N ASP A 268 16.26 -5.82 -1.64
CA ASP A 268 17.05 -6.05 -0.42
C ASP A 268 16.36 -7.14 0.43
N ASP A 269 17.07 -7.71 1.41
CA ASP A 269 16.56 -8.83 2.21
C ASP A 269 15.44 -8.39 3.15
N VAL A 270 14.22 -8.87 2.87
CA VAL A 270 12.99 -8.60 3.63
C VAL A 270 13.09 -9.04 5.10
N ARG A 271 14.04 -9.90 5.49
CA ARG A 271 14.35 -10.20 6.90
C ARG A 271 14.74 -8.95 7.68
N ARG A 272 15.39 -7.96 7.04
CA ARG A 272 15.73 -6.66 7.67
C ARG A 272 14.47 -5.87 8.05
N LEU A 273 13.42 -5.93 7.25
CA LEU A 273 12.10 -5.35 7.57
C LEU A 273 11.39 -6.18 8.65
N TRP A 274 11.46 -7.51 8.59
CA TRP A 274 10.88 -8.42 9.58
C TRP A 274 11.41 -8.18 11.00
N GLU A 275 12.70 -7.88 11.13
CA GLU A 275 13.39 -7.66 12.40
C GLU A 275 13.09 -6.29 13.05
N THR A 276 12.25 -5.45 12.42
CA THR A 276 11.73 -4.19 12.98
C THR A 276 11.22 -4.37 14.41
N ARG A 277 11.74 -3.56 15.34
CA ARG A 277 11.38 -3.61 16.76
C ARG A 277 10.14 -2.75 17.01
N LEU A 278 8.99 -3.40 17.24
CA LEU A 278 7.75 -2.75 17.68
C LEU A 278 7.77 -2.52 19.20
N PRO A 279 8.01 -1.28 19.70
CA PRO A 279 7.95 -0.98 21.13
C PRO A 279 6.53 -1.25 21.67
N ALA A 280 6.38 -1.46 22.98
CA ALA A 280 5.15 -2.03 23.58
C ALA A 280 3.83 -1.32 23.19
N ALA A 281 3.86 -0.02 22.91
CA ALA A 281 2.69 0.76 22.49
C ALA A 281 2.35 0.67 20.99
N ALA A 282 3.30 0.28 20.13
CA ALA A 282 3.08 0.17 18.68
C ALA A 282 2.44 -1.18 18.31
N VAL A 283 1.58 -1.17 17.30
CA VAL A 283 0.95 -2.40 16.73
C VAL A 283 1.29 -2.58 15.24
N VAL A 284 1.57 -1.47 14.56
CA VAL A 284 1.98 -1.40 13.15
C VAL A 284 3.27 -0.58 13.07
N ALA A 285 4.21 -1.00 12.22
CA ALA A 285 5.33 -0.17 11.78
C ALA A 285 5.23 0.07 10.27
N ALA A 286 5.48 1.31 9.83
CA ALA A 286 5.40 1.71 8.43
C ALA A 286 6.26 2.97 8.16
N PRO A 287 6.70 3.22 6.93
CA PRO A 287 7.29 4.50 6.54
C PRO A 287 6.30 5.66 6.71
N GLU A 288 6.71 6.69 7.44
CA GLU A 288 5.90 7.90 7.69
C GLU A 288 6.40 9.11 6.90
N TYR A 289 5.52 9.69 6.09
CA TYR A 289 5.80 10.83 5.23
C TYR A 289 5.16 12.09 5.84
N CYS A 290 5.71 12.53 6.97
CA CYS A 290 5.21 13.70 7.71
C CYS A 290 5.22 15.02 6.92
N HIS A 291 5.94 15.07 5.78
CA HIS A 291 5.90 16.20 4.84
C HIS A 291 4.62 16.26 3.99
N ALA A 292 3.85 15.16 3.92
CA ALA A 292 2.61 15.12 3.16
C ALA A 292 1.50 15.87 3.92
N ASN A 293 0.69 16.65 3.19
CA ASN A 293 -0.40 17.43 3.77
C ASN A 293 -1.53 16.51 4.29
N PHE A 294 -1.43 16.10 5.56
CA PHE A 294 -2.31 15.12 6.20
C PHE A 294 -3.79 15.52 6.17
N SER A 295 -4.10 16.82 6.15
CA SER A 295 -5.46 17.32 6.06
C SER A 295 -6.19 16.90 4.78
N ARG A 296 -5.46 16.59 3.69
CA ARG A 296 -6.04 16.16 2.40
C ARG A 296 -6.60 14.73 2.39
N TYR A 297 -6.36 13.92 3.42
CA TYR A 297 -6.89 12.54 3.49
C TYR A 297 -8.33 12.48 4.05
N PHE A 298 -8.88 13.62 4.48
CA PHE A 298 -10.22 13.76 5.06
C PHE A 298 -10.95 14.98 4.48
N THR A 299 -12.29 14.98 4.54
CA THR A 299 -13.11 16.08 4.00
C THR A 299 -13.05 17.32 4.91
N PRO A 300 -13.35 18.53 4.38
CA PRO A 300 -13.49 19.72 5.22
C PRO A 300 -14.54 19.55 6.34
N ALA A 301 -15.60 18.77 6.08
CA ALA A 301 -16.62 18.43 7.07
C ALA A 301 -16.03 17.71 8.29
N PHE A 302 -15.18 16.70 8.08
CA PHE A 302 -14.47 16.00 9.16
C PHE A 302 -13.63 16.95 10.02
N TRP A 303 -12.93 17.90 9.42
CA TRP A 303 -12.08 18.86 10.14
C TRP A 303 -12.88 19.93 10.88
N SER A 304 -14.10 20.24 10.43
CA SER A 304 -15.00 21.21 11.07
C SER A 304 -15.89 20.62 12.18
N ASP A 305 -15.98 19.30 12.28
CA ASP A 305 -16.80 18.59 13.28
C ASP A 305 -16.11 18.61 14.66
N PRO A 306 -16.76 19.15 15.71
CA PRO A 306 -16.14 19.38 17.02
C PRO A 306 -15.92 18.09 17.84
N ASP A 307 -16.52 16.97 17.45
CA ASP A 307 -16.32 15.66 18.04
C ASP A 307 -15.34 14.79 17.23
N LEU A 308 -15.05 15.20 15.98
CA LEU A 308 -14.06 14.58 15.09
C LEU A 308 -12.84 15.50 14.90
N GLY A 309 -12.37 15.68 13.66
CA GLY A 309 -11.24 16.54 13.32
C GLY A 309 -10.00 16.30 14.18
N ALA A 310 -9.52 17.38 14.82
CA ALA A 310 -8.37 17.34 15.72
C ALA A 310 -8.57 16.46 16.96
N ARG A 311 -9.83 16.25 17.43
CA ARG A 311 -10.11 15.44 18.63
C ARG A 311 -9.74 13.98 18.43
N VAL A 312 -9.85 13.44 17.22
CA VAL A 312 -9.47 12.06 16.87
C VAL A 312 -7.96 11.80 17.06
N PHE A 313 -7.15 12.86 16.95
CA PHE A 313 -5.69 12.81 17.05
C PHE A 313 -5.16 13.48 18.34
N ALA A 314 -6.04 13.86 19.27
CA ALA A 314 -5.64 14.35 20.58
C ALA A 314 -5.04 13.22 21.43
N GLY A 315 -3.95 13.50 22.15
CA GLY A 315 -3.31 12.54 23.06
C GLY A 315 -2.53 11.40 22.38
N ARG A 316 -2.31 11.47 21.06
CA ARG A 316 -1.46 10.51 20.31
C ARG A 316 0.01 10.63 20.71
N ARG A 317 0.77 9.54 20.65
CA ARG A 317 2.22 9.51 20.98
C ARG A 317 3.06 10.50 20.17
N ARG A 318 2.69 10.72 18.90
CA ARG A 318 3.35 11.64 17.96
C ARG A 318 2.30 12.39 17.13
N PRO A 319 2.65 13.53 16.50
CA PRO A 319 1.76 14.20 15.53
C PRO A 319 1.31 13.22 14.43
N PRO A 320 0.05 13.32 13.94
CA PRO A 320 -0.47 12.39 12.95
C PRO A 320 0.16 12.64 11.57
N CYS A 321 1.02 11.71 11.14
CA CYS A 321 1.60 11.69 9.79
C CYS A 321 0.85 10.71 8.87
N TYR A 322 0.93 10.95 7.55
CA TYR A 322 0.53 9.95 6.57
C TYR A 322 1.59 8.83 6.52
N PHE A 323 1.12 7.58 6.52
CA PHE A 323 1.91 6.41 6.18
C PHE A 323 1.16 5.62 5.11
N ASN A 324 1.90 4.94 4.23
CA ASN A 324 1.33 4.13 3.18
C ASN A 324 0.98 2.72 3.72
N THR A 325 -0.24 2.25 3.47
CA THR A 325 -0.74 0.95 3.97
C THR A 325 -0.33 -0.26 3.15
N GLY A 326 0.43 -0.09 2.06
CA GLY A 326 0.89 -1.18 1.19
C GLY A 326 2.23 -1.79 1.61
N VAL A 327 2.88 -1.26 2.66
CA VAL A 327 4.00 -1.91 3.35
C VAL A 327 3.86 -1.67 4.85
N MET A 328 3.56 -2.71 5.63
CA MET A 328 3.35 -2.62 7.08
C MET A 328 3.89 -3.84 7.82
N VAL A 329 4.65 -3.66 8.90
CA VAL A 329 4.98 -4.74 9.86
C VAL A 329 3.93 -4.72 10.97
N ILE A 330 3.17 -5.80 11.15
CA ILE A 330 1.99 -5.84 12.03
C ILE A 330 2.20 -6.88 13.14
N ASP A 331 2.05 -6.48 14.40
CA ASP A 331 1.94 -7.41 15.53
C ASP A 331 0.50 -7.95 15.61
N LEU A 332 0.28 -9.15 15.08
CA LEU A 332 -1.03 -9.79 15.02
C LEU A 332 -1.54 -10.19 16.41
N ARG A 333 -0.68 -10.36 17.42
CA ARG A 333 -1.12 -10.62 18.81
C ARG A 333 -1.74 -9.36 19.41
N ARG A 334 -1.08 -8.21 19.27
CA ARG A 334 -1.58 -6.90 19.74
C ARG A 334 -2.78 -6.43 18.91
N TRP A 335 -2.82 -6.70 17.61
CA TRP A 335 -3.99 -6.43 16.75
C TRP A 335 -5.26 -7.11 17.27
N ARG A 336 -5.17 -8.43 17.54
CA ARG A 336 -6.25 -9.23 18.14
C ARG A 336 -6.63 -8.71 19.53
N ALA A 337 -5.64 -8.52 20.42
CA ALA A 337 -5.89 -8.09 21.80
C ALA A 337 -6.50 -6.67 21.91
N GLY A 338 -6.15 -5.76 21.01
CA GLY A 338 -6.68 -4.39 20.98
C GLY A 338 -7.94 -4.21 20.13
N ASN A 339 -8.53 -5.28 19.58
CA ASN A 339 -9.70 -5.25 18.69
C ASN A 339 -9.56 -4.23 17.54
N TYR A 340 -8.39 -4.25 16.88
CA TYR A 340 -8.03 -3.23 15.89
C TYR A 340 -8.85 -3.32 14.60
N ARG A 341 -9.36 -4.52 14.25
CA ARG A 341 -10.32 -4.68 13.15
C ARG A 341 -11.60 -3.89 13.42
N GLN A 342 -12.22 -4.08 14.59
CA GLN A 342 -13.46 -3.42 15.00
C GLN A 342 -13.29 -1.90 15.11
N ARG A 343 -12.09 -1.44 15.49
CA ARG A 343 -11.72 -0.01 15.46
C ARG A 343 -11.69 0.56 14.04
N ILE A 344 -11.25 -0.21 13.05
CA ILE A 344 -11.25 0.17 11.62
C ILE A 344 -12.67 0.11 11.04
N GLU A 345 -13.39 -0.98 11.29
CA GLU A 345 -14.79 -1.19 10.87
C GLU A 345 -15.67 -0.02 11.33
N ARG A 346 -15.55 0.42 12.58
CA ARG A 346 -16.28 1.58 13.12
C ARG A 346 -16.00 2.91 12.38
N TRP A 347 -14.80 3.11 11.84
CA TRP A 347 -14.55 4.30 11.01
C TRP A 347 -15.15 4.19 9.61
N MET A 348 -15.33 2.97 9.09
CA MET A 348 -16.08 2.71 7.85
C MET A 348 -17.59 2.92 8.05
N GLU A 349 -18.14 2.56 9.21
CA GLU A 349 -19.51 2.89 9.61
C GLU A 349 -19.73 4.42 9.65
N ILE A 350 -18.88 5.15 10.39
CA ILE A 350 -18.94 6.62 10.47
C ILE A 350 -18.78 7.28 9.09
N GLN A 351 -17.99 6.71 8.19
CA GLN A 351 -17.86 7.16 6.81
C GLN A 351 -19.19 7.06 6.02
N LYS A 352 -19.98 5.99 6.22
CA LYS A 352 -21.29 5.84 5.56
C LYS A 352 -22.27 6.92 5.98
N GLU A 353 -22.22 7.33 7.25
CA GLU A 353 -23.11 8.37 7.82
C GLU A 353 -22.65 9.80 7.49
N LYS A 354 -21.37 10.11 7.70
CA LYS A 354 -20.84 11.50 7.71
C LYS A 354 -19.99 11.87 6.49
N ARG A 355 -19.55 10.91 5.66
CA ARG A 355 -18.62 11.11 4.51
C ARG A 355 -17.39 11.95 4.88
N ILE A 356 -16.65 11.44 5.85
CA ILE A 356 -15.45 12.05 6.44
C ILE A 356 -14.19 11.93 5.57
N TYR A 357 -14.18 11.12 4.51
CA TYR A 357 -13.10 11.01 3.53
C TYR A 357 -13.62 10.60 2.12
N GLU A 358 -12.75 10.65 1.11
CA GLU A 358 -13.09 10.32 -0.30
C GLU A 358 -12.32 9.11 -0.87
N LEU A 359 -11.28 8.65 -0.18
CA LEU A 359 -10.44 7.51 -0.54
C LEU A 359 -11.06 6.17 -0.06
N GLY A 360 -10.46 5.04 -0.46
CA GLY A 360 -10.89 3.69 -0.10
C GLY A 360 -10.39 3.22 1.27
N SER A 361 -9.71 2.08 1.31
CA SER A 361 -9.25 1.40 2.54
C SER A 361 -8.03 2.03 3.25
N LEU A 362 -7.69 3.29 2.98
CA LEU A 362 -6.55 4.00 3.60
C LEU A 362 -6.96 4.88 4.80
N PRO A 363 -7.91 5.83 4.71
CA PRO A 363 -8.20 6.74 5.82
C PRO A 363 -8.62 6.07 7.14
N PRO A 364 -9.33 4.91 7.17
CA PRO A 364 -9.54 4.17 8.41
C PRO A 364 -8.27 3.74 9.13
N PHE A 365 -7.21 3.36 8.40
CA PHE A 365 -5.89 3.11 9.00
C PHE A 365 -5.27 4.38 9.57
N LEU A 366 -5.39 5.52 8.87
CA LEU A 366 -4.88 6.80 9.38
C LEU A 366 -5.63 7.24 10.66
N LEU A 367 -6.97 7.10 10.71
CA LEU A 367 -7.79 7.41 11.89
C LEU A 367 -7.44 6.53 13.10
N VAL A 368 -7.01 5.29 12.87
CA VAL A 368 -6.64 4.35 13.94
C VAL A 368 -5.17 4.48 14.34
N PHE A 369 -4.24 4.70 13.41
CA PHE A 369 -2.80 4.56 13.63
C PHE A 369 -1.92 5.80 13.34
N ALA A 370 -2.42 6.89 12.76
CA ALA A 370 -1.58 8.07 12.54
C ALA A 370 -1.12 8.66 13.90
N GLY A 371 0.19 8.88 14.05
CA GLY A 371 0.82 9.23 15.33
C GLY A 371 1.04 8.04 16.29
N GLU A 372 0.62 6.83 15.91
CA GLU A 372 0.68 5.60 16.71
C GLU A 372 1.36 4.40 16.03
N VAL A 373 1.77 4.52 14.76
CA VAL A 373 2.71 3.57 14.15
C VAL A 373 4.09 3.69 14.80
N GLU A 374 4.95 2.71 14.53
CA GLU A 374 6.40 2.87 14.65
C GLU A 374 7.00 3.25 13.29
N ALA A 375 7.94 4.18 13.27
CA ALA A 375 8.61 4.57 12.03
C ALA A 375 9.55 3.48 11.54
N VAL A 376 9.57 3.21 10.24
CA VAL A 376 10.70 2.53 9.58
C VAL A 376 11.24 3.37 8.42
N ASP A 377 12.49 3.08 8.05
CA ASP A 377 13.24 3.76 7.00
C ASP A 377 12.45 3.76 5.66
N HIS A 378 12.42 4.93 4.99
CA HIS A 378 11.68 5.16 3.75
C HIS A 378 12.13 4.26 2.60
N ARG A 379 13.35 3.70 2.66
CA ARG A 379 13.84 2.68 1.71
C ARG A 379 12.92 1.47 1.56
N TRP A 380 12.10 1.19 2.57
CA TRP A 380 11.13 0.08 2.57
C TRP A 380 9.82 0.38 1.86
N ASN A 381 9.58 1.59 1.36
CA ASN A 381 8.40 1.89 0.56
C ASN A 381 8.64 3.11 -0.34
N GLN A 382 9.38 2.90 -1.44
CA GLN A 382 9.53 3.88 -2.51
C GLN A 382 8.23 3.91 -3.35
N HIS A 383 7.21 4.56 -2.80
CA HIS A 383 5.83 4.53 -3.31
C HIS A 383 5.56 5.59 -4.38
N GLY A 384 4.41 5.48 -5.05
CA GLY A 384 3.96 6.46 -6.04
C GLY A 384 4.49 6.22 -7.45
N LEU A 385 5.24 5.14 -7.70
CA LEU A 385 5.77 4.79 -9.02
C LEU A 385 4.63 4.47 -10.03
N GLY A 386 3.42 4.21 -9.51
CA GLY A 386 2.16 4.15 -10.26
C GLY A 386 1.71 5.48 -10.89
N GLY A 387 2.52 6.54 -10.74
CA GLY A 387 2.36 7.85 -11.34
C GLY A 387 1.35 8.74 -10.64
N ASP A 388 1.20 9.97 -11.15
CA ASP A 388 0.05 10.80 -10.77
C ASP A 388 -1.25 10.29 -11.46
N ASN A 389 -2.40 10.58 -10.85
CA ASN A 389 -3.70 10.03 -11.28
C ASN A 389 -4.39 10.80 -12.42
N VAL A 390 -3.76 11.87 -12.95
CA VAL A 390 -4.35 12.92 -13.79
C VAL A 390 -3.65 13.03 -15.16
N HIS A 391 -2.33 13.22 -15.16
CA HIS A 391 -1.47 13.27 -16.35
C HIS A 391 -0.75 11.94 -16.59
N GLY A 392 -0.74 11.04 -15.60
CA GLY A 392 -0.11 9.73 -15.70
C GLY A 392 1.42 9.76 -15.61
N SER A 393 2.01 10.86 -15.14
CA SER A 393 3.46 11.09 -15.18
C SER A 393 4.25 10.00 -14.44
N CYS A 394 5.42 9.68 -14.98
CA CYS A 394 6.42 8.85 -14.31
C CYS A 394 7.01 9.63 -13.12
N ARG A 395 7.13 8.98 -11.96
CA ARG A 395 7.78 9.55 -10.78
C ARG A 395 9.19 8.96 -10.59
N PRO A 396 10.16 9.76 -10.14
CA PRO A 396 11.43 9.23 -9.64
C PRO A 396 11.21 8.49 -8.31
N LEU A 397 12.27 7.83 -7.84
CA LEU A 397 12.39 7.38 -6.46
C LEU A 397 12.47 8.59 -5.53
N HIS A 398 12.15 8.43 -4.25
CA HIS A 398 12.49 9.39 -3.20
C HIS A 398 13.98 9.28 -2.85
N ASP A 399 14.57 10.38 -2.36
CA ASP A 399 15.99 10.44 -1.99
C ASP A 399 16.41 9.37 -0.97
N GLY A 400 17.65 8.89 -1.09
CA GLY A 400 18.23 7.89 -0.20
C GLY A 400 18.15 6.45 -0.73
N PRO A 401 18.48 5.45 0.11
CA PRO A 401 18.56 4.06 -0.31
C PRO A 401 17.20 3.45 -0.70
N VAL A 402 17.27 2.34 -1.44
CA VAL A 402 16.08 1.59 -1.89
C VAL A 402 16.21 0.12 -1.47
N SER A 403 15.18 -0.38 -0.79
CA SER A 403 15.00 -1.80 -0.47
C SER A 403 13.69 -2.36 -1.03
N LEU A 404 12.69 -1.51 -1.27
CA LEU A 404 11.41 -1.90 -1.87
C LEU A 404 10.81 -0.74 -2.67
N MET A 405 10.47 -1.02 -3.93
CA MET A 405 9.78 -0.13 -4.89
C MET A 405 8.30 -0.48 -4.97
N HIS A 406 7.41 0.51 -5.12
CA HIS A 406 5.96 0.29 -5.02
C HIS A 406 5.16 1.16 -6.01
N TRP A 407 4.44 0.49 -6.92
CA TRP A 407 3.65 1.11 -8.00
C TRP A 407 2.26 1.60 -7.54
N SER A 408 2.17 2.05 -6.28
CA SER A 408 0.97 2.62 -5.69
C SER A 408 0.44 3.77 -6.56
N GLY A 409 -0.77 3.64 -7.09
CA GLY A 409 -1.30 4.55 -8.11
C GLY A 409 -2.19 3.82 -9.11
N LYS A 410 -2.36 4.41 -10.29
CA LYS A 410 -3.12 3.80 -11.41
C LYS A 410 -2.23 3.01 -12.37
N GLY A 411 -1.07 3.57 -12.77
CA GLY A 411 -0.26 3.00 -13.85
C GLY A 411 0.61 1.84 -13.38
N LYS A 412 0.17 0.60 -13.62
CA LYS A 412 0.95 -0.58 -13.26
C LYS A 412 2.06 -0.84 -14.29
N PRO A 413 3.19 -1.43 -13.87
CA PRO A 413 4.34 -1.61 -14.77
C PRO A 413 4.01 -2.60 -15.89
N TRP A 414 3.25 -3.66 -15.62
CA TRP A 414 2.77 -4.59 -16.65
C TRP A 414 1.86 -3.89 -17.69
N ASP A 415 0.84 -3.16 -17.26
CA ASP A 415 -0.06 -2.42 -18.16
C ASP A 415 0.69 -1.42 -19.04
N ARG A 416 1.69 -0.73 -18.48
CA ARG A 416 2.53 0.24 -19.20
C ARG A 416 3.48 -0.44 -20.19
N LEU A 417 4.08 -1.57 -19.82
CA LEU A 417 4.96 -2.37 -20.68
C LEU A 417 4.18 -2.93 -21.87
N ASP A 418 3.05 -3.57 -21.62
CA ASP A 418 2.19 -4.17 -22.65
C ASP A 418 1.61 -3.09 -23.60
N ALA A 419 1.26 -1.91 -23.05
CA ALA A 419 0.81 -0.76 -23.84
C ALA A 419 1.96 0.04 -24.51
N GLY A 420 3.19 -0.47 -24.52
CA GLY A 420 4.35 0.13 -25.19
C GLY A 420 4.77 1.50 -24.65
N ARG A 421 4.38 1.85 -23.41
CA ARG A 421 4.62 3.15 -22.77
C ARG A 421 5.17 3.01 -21.33
N PRO A 422 6.29 2.28 -21.13
CA PRO A 422 6.91 2.13 -19.81
C PRO A 422 7.46 3.45 -19.27
N CYS A 423 7.34 3.63 -17.96
CA CYS A 423 8.22 4.51 -17.20
C CYS A 423 9.60 3.85 -17.02
N PRO A 424 10.69 4.63 -16.80
CA PRO A 424 12.04 4.07 -16.71
C PRO A 424 12.21 2.92 -15.69
N LEU A 425 11.56 3.02 -14.53
CA LEU A 425 11.60 2.01 -13.47
C LEU A 425 10.78 0.75 -13.80
N ASP A 426 9.82 0.81 -14.74
CA ASP A 426 9.03 -0.37 -15.15
C ASP A 426 9.93 -1.41 -15.84
N HIS A 427 11.06 -0.98 -16.44
CA HIS A 427 12.10 -1.87 -16.95
C HIS A 427 12.82 -2.63 -15.82
N THR A 428 12.94 -2.06 -14.62
CA THR A 428 13.48 -2.77 -13.44
C THR A 428 12.48 -3.83 -12.96
N TRP A 429 11.19 -3.52 -12.96
CA TRP A 429 10.12 -4.48 -12.66
C TRP A 429 10.08 -5.63 -13.67
N ARG A 430 10.28 -5.35 -14.96
CA ARG A 430 10.32 -6.37 -16.04
C ARG A 430 11.34 -7.50 -15.79
N LEU A 431 12.39 -7.28 -15.02
CA LEU A 431 13.39 -8.31 -14.65
C LEU A 431 12.84 -9.41 -13.73
N TYR A 432 11.58 -9.28 -13.29
CA TYR A 432 10.86 -10.20 -12.42
C TYR A 432 9.47 -10.57 -13.01
N ASP A 433 9.17 -10.14 -14.24
CA ASP A 433 7.93 -10.48 -14.93
C ASP A 433 8.01 -11.91 -15.49
N LEU A 434 7.39 -12.86 -14.78
CA LEU A 434 7.33 -14.27 -15.20
C LEU A 434 6.26 -14.53 -16.26
N TYR A 435 5.51 -13.52 -16.71
CA TYR A 435 4.39 -13.70 -17.63
C TYR A 435 4.83 -14.31 -18.97
N ILE A 436 4.13 -15.36 -19.40
CA ILE A 436 4.27 -15.97 -20.74
C ILE A 436 3.13 -15.42 -21.60
N PRO A 437 3.42 -14.60 -22.63
CA PRO A 437 2.41 -14.18 -23.59
C PRO A 437 1.75 -15.38 -24.27
N SER A 438 0.43 -15.35 -24.42
CA SER A 438 -0.26 -16.23 -25.36
C SER A 438 0.15 -15.83 -26.79
N ASP A 439 0.75 -16.76 -27.54
CA ASP A 439 1.40 -16.48 -28.82
C ASP A 439 0.51 -15.78 -29.87
N GLY A 440 1.06 -15.00 -30.80
CA GLY A 440 2.49 -14.98 -31.14
C GLY A 440 3.08 -13.62 -31.52
N SER A 441 4.17 -13.27 -30.85
CA SER A 441 5.38 -12.84 -31.56
C SER A 441 6.61 -13.23 -30.74
N GLY A 442 7.43 -14.13 -31.28
CA GLY A 442 8.58 -14.70 -30.59
C GLY A 442 9.73 -13.70 -30.45
N ALA A 443 9.69 -12.86 -29.41
CA ALA A 443 10.87 -12.17 -28.92
C ALA A 443 11.75 -13.18 -28.16
N ALA A 444 12.99 -13.37 -28.62
CA ALA A 444 13.86 -14.44 -28.12
C ALA A 444 14.12 -14.35 -26.61
N SER A 445 14.26 -15.52 -25.97
CA SER A 445 14.79 -15.64 -24.61
C SER A 445 16.11 -14.86 -24.50
N PRO A 446 16.33 -14.06 -23.44
CA PRO A 446 17.63 -13.46 -23.21
C PRO A 446 18.64 -14.57 -22.93
N ALA A 447 19.49 -14.86 -23.91
CA ALA A 447 20.66 -15.73 -23.70
C ALA A 447 21.51 -15.16 -22.56
N SER A 448 22.18 -16.04 -21.82
CA SER A 448 22.97 -15.69 -20.63
C SER A 448 24.14 -14.75 -20.97
N GLY A 449 23.87 -13.44 -20.90
CA GLY A 449 24.90 -12.40 -20.93
C GLY A 449 25.77 -12.45 -19.66
N PRO A 450 27.02 -11.95 -19.73
CA PRO A 450 27.92 -11.97 -18.58
C PRO A 450 27.39 -11.12 -17.43
N ALA A 451 27.67 -11.54 -16.20
CA ALA A 451 27.28 -10.80 -15.01
C ALA A 451 27.90 -9.40 -15.01
N LEU A 452 27.06 -8.36 -14.95
CA LEU A 452 27.52 -6.98 -14.82
C LEU A 452 28.10 -6.75 -13.42
N SER A 453 29.29 -6.14 -13.37
CA SER A 453 30.02 -5.83 -12.14
C SER A 453 29.16 -5.01 -11.15
N ALA A 454 29.29 -5.30 -9.85
CA ALA A 454 28.57 -4.67 -8.75
C ALA A 454 29.03 -3.22 -8.44
N SER A 455 29.44 -2.47 -9.46
CA SER A 455 30.14 -1.18 -9.36
C SER A 455 29.34 -0.01 -9.97
N LEU A 456 28.00 -0.09 -9.93
CA LEU A 456 27.09 0.96 -10.41
C LEU A 456 26.14 1.53 -9.33
N PHE A 457 26.26 1.07 -8.08
CA PHE A 457 25.50 1.62 -6.94
C PHE A 457 26.39 2.50 -6.07
N SER A 458 26.61 3.74 -6.53
CA SER A 458 27.28 4.81 -5.77
C SER A 458 26.80 6.18 -6.25
N TRP A 459 25.58 6.53 -5.84
CA TRP A 459 24.97 7.86 -5.89
C TRP A 459 24.17 8.06 -4.60
#